data_AF-A0AAD9XJ12-F1
#
_entry.id   AF-A0AAD9XJ12-F1
#
_cell.length_a   1.000
_cell.length_b   1.000
_cell.length_c   1.000
_cell.angle_alpha   90.00
_cell.angle_beta   90.00
_cell.angle_gamma   90.00
#
_symmetry.space_group_name_H-M   'P 1'
#
loop_
_entity.id
_entity.type
_entity.pdbx_description
1 polymer ?
#
loop_
_entity_poly.entity_id
_entity_poly.type
_entity_poly.pdbx_seq_one_letter_code
_entity_poly.pdbx_strand_id
1 'polypeptide(L)'
;MEISWFDEAEHSSGAIGARLTTDAVAMRSLVGDALALLVQNIATVVAGLIIAFKSNWELALLILVLFPLMGISGYIRWKSLKDQFWSRVESDYNNLKAVFITELRVKRSLQCQMQTILTSVNKLRECVRQIENLHPNGASDQDIMNRAKALLMQDKKYNKGFKFDHVWSILKDISKFSNDTSPPQLSQRRRVYICSSQSDSPGTESPTSPNLASSN
;
A
#
# COMPACT_ATOMS: atom_id res chain seq x y z
N MET A 1 29.90 -20.45 23.61
CA MET A 1 28.66 -19.89 24.20
C MET A 1 29.07 -19.41 25.57
N GLU A 2 29.06 -18.11 25.83
CA GLU A 2 29.56 -17.57 27.10
C GLU A 2 28.46 -17.64 28.16
N ILE A 3 28.80 -18.22 29.31
CA ILE A 3 27.87 -18.39 30.44
C ILE A 3 27.44 -17.04 31.02
N SER A 4 28.34 -16.05 31.00
CA SER A 4 28.06 -14.66 31.43
C SER A 4 26.87 -14.00 30.73
N TRP A 5 26.47 -14.47 29.54
CA TRP A 5 25.31 -13.91 28.82
C TRP A 5 23.97 -14.38 29.40
N PHE A 6 23.93 -15.53 30.09
CA PHE A 6 22.71 -16.07 30.70
C PHE A 6 22.49 -15.63 32.16
N ASP A 7 23.51 -15.07 32.81
CA ASP A 7 23.43 -14.53 34.18
C ASP A 7 22.85 -13.10 34.23
N GLU A 8 22.81 -12.39 33.09
CA GLU A 8 22.16 -11.08 33.00
C GLU A 8 20.63 -11.23 33.16
N ALA A 9 20.01 -10.40 34.00
CA ALA A 9 18.61 -10.58 34.38
C ALA A 9 17.63 -10.51 33.18
N GLU A 10 18.00 -9.76 32.14
CA GLU A 10 17.23 -9.64 30.88
C GLU A 10 17.44 -10.81 29.90
N HIS A 11 18.43 -11.67 30.14
CA HIS A 11 18.83 -12.79 29.27
C HIS A 11 18.83 -14.15 29.99
N SER A 12 18.22 -14.21 31.17
CA SER A 12 17.92 -15.48 31.85
C SER A 12 17.22 -16.46 30.90
N SER A 13 17.66 -17.72 30.93
CA SER A 13 17.18 -18.79 30.04
C SER A 13 15.65 -18.95 30.05
N GLY A 14 15.01 -18.70 31.20
CA GLY A 14 13.54 -18.71 31.33
C GLY A 14 12.85 -17.56 30.58
N ALA A 15 13.43 -16.35 30.57
CA ALA A 15 12.88 -15.20 29.86
C ALA A 15 12.95 -15.40 28.33
N ILE A 16 14.06 -15.94 27.84
CA ILE A 16 14.23 -16.26 26.41
C ILE A 16 13.27 -17.38 26.00
N GLY A 17 13.16 -18.44 26.81
CA GLY A 17 12.18 -19.52 26.59
C GLY A 17 10.74 -19.02 26.56
N ALA A 18 10.37 -18.09 27.45
CA ALA A 18 9.05 -17.47 27.46
C ALA A 18 8.78 -16.63 26.20
N ARG A 19 9.76 -15.82 25.74
CA ARG A 19 9.62 -15.05 24.48
C ARG A 19 9.51 -15.95 23.26
N LEU A 20 10.38 -16.96 23.13
CA LEU A 20 10.31 -17.94 22.04
C LEU A 20 8.98 -18.71 22.03
N THR A 21 8.46 -19.08 23.20
CA THR A 21 7.15 -19.74 23.32
C THR A 21 6.03 -18.79 22.91
N THR A 22 6.10 -17.52 23.32
CA THR A 22 5.12 -16.47 22.96
C THR A 22 5.10 -16.23 21.45
N ASP A 23 6.26 -16.06 20.83
CA ASP A 23 6.40 -15.86 19.38
C ASP A 23 5.93 -17.10 18.60
N ALA A 24 6.26 -18.31 19.06
CA ALA A 24 5.79 -19.56 18.46
C ALA A 24 4.27 -19.73 18.55
N VAL A 25 3.66 -19.35 19.68
CA VAL A 25 2.19 -19.35 19.87
C VAL A 25 1.52 -18.29 18.99
N ALA A 26 2.08 -17.07 18.93
CA ALA A 26 1.57 -16.00 18.07
C ALA A 26 1.58 -16.41 16.59
N MET A 27 2.70 -16.95 16.09
CA MET A 27 2.80 -17.48 14.73
C MET A 27 1.83 -18.64 14.50
N ARG A 28 1.68 -19.56 15.47
CA ARG A 28 0.78 -20.71 15.37
C ARG A 28 -0.69 -20.31 15.35
N SER A 29 -1.13 -19.33 16.14
CA SER A 29 -2.51 -18.81 16.07
C SER A 29 -2.72 -18.07 14.75
N LEU A 30 -1.90 -17.06 14.43
CA LEU A 30 -2.08 -16.27 13.21
C LEU A 30 -2.11 -17.11 11.93
N VAL A 31 -1.20 -18.08 11.78
CA VAL A 31 -1.15 -18.95 10.59
C VAL A 31 -2.13 -20.12 10.70
N GLY A 32 -2.26 -20.73 11.89
CA GLY A 32 -3.13 -21.88 12.12
C GLY A 32 -4.61 -21.53 11.98
N ASP A 33 -5.05 -20.41 12.56
CA ASP A 33 -6.43 -19.94 12.49
C ASP A 33 -6.78 -19.47 11.07
N ALA A 34 -5.84 -18.81 10.37
CA ALA A 34 -6.01 -18.44 8.97
C ALA A 34 -6.13 -19.66 8.03
N LEU A 35 -5.30 -20.70 8.23
CA LEU A 35 -5.39 -21.95 7.47
C LEU A 35 -6.64 -22.76 7.83
N ALA A 36 -7.01 -22.84 9.11
CA ALA A 36 -8.23 -23.50 9.56
C ALA A 36 -9.47 -22.82 8.98
N LEU A 37 -9.52 -21.48 8.98
CA LEU A 37 -10.59 -20.70 8.36
C LEU A 37 -10.64 -20.90 6.85
N LEU A 38 -9.49 -20.93 6.17
CA LEU A 38 -9.42 -21.22 4.72
C LEU A 38 -9.96 -22.62 4.39
N VAL A 39 -9.51 -23.65 5.12
CA VAL A 39 -9.97 -25.04 4.95
C VAL A 39 -11.46 -25.16 5.27
N GLN A 40 -11.95 -24.53 6.35
CA GLN A 40 -13.36 -24.50 6.71
C GLN A 40 -14.21 -23.82 5.63
N ASN A 41 -13.75 -22.70 5.07
CA ASN A 41 -14.45 -22.00 3.99
C ASN A 41 -14.52 -22.86 2.72
N ILE A 42 -13.41 -23.50 2.33
CA ILE A 42 -13.38 -24.43 1.19
C ILE A 42 -14.32 -25.62 1.43
N ALA A 43 -14.26 -26.25 2.61
CA ALA A 43 -15.13 -27.37 2.97
C ALA A 43 -16.62 -26.97 2.97
N THR A 44 -16.94 -25.76 3.45
CA THR A 44 -18.31 -25.21 3.45
C THR A 44 -18.81 -24.97 2.02
N VAL A 45 -17.97 -24.42 1.14
CA VAL A 45 -18.29 -24.24 -0.29
C VAL A 45 -18.50 -25.59 -0.99
N VAL A 46 -17.63 -26.58 -0.74
CA VAL A 46 -17.76 -27.93 -1.33
C VAL A 46 -19.02 -28.64 -0.83
N ALA A 47 -19.30 -28.59 0.48
CA ALA A 47 -20.51 -29.17 1.05
C ALA A 47 -21.78 -28.50 0.48
N GLY A 48 -21.80 -27.16 0.42
CA GLY A 48 -22.90 -26.41 -0.19
C GLY A 48 -23.11 -26.75 -1.67
N LEU A 49 -22.03 -26.94 -2.44
CA LEU A 49 -22.08 -27.35 -3.84
C LEU A 49 -22.68 -28.76 -4.00
N ILE A 50 -22.25 -29.73 -3.17
CA ILE A 50 -22.80 -31.09 -3.17
C ILE A 50 -24.31 -31.06 -2.85
N ILE A 51 -24.73 -30.29 -1.85
CA ILE A 51 -26.14 -30.16 -1.46
C ILE A 51 -26.96 -29.50 -2.59
N ALA A 52 -26.42 -28.48 -3.25
CA ALA A 52 -27.06 -27.82 -4.39
C ALA A 52 -27.28 -28.79 -5.57
N PHE A 53 -26.25 -29.55 -5.96
CA PHE A 53 -26.35 -30.58 -7.00
C PHE A 53 -27.33 -31.70 -6.64
N LYS A 54 -27.41 -32.09 -5.36
CA LYS A 54 -28.34 -33.14 -4.89
C LYS A 54 -29.80 -32.69 -4.84
N SER A 55 -30.06 -31.38 -4.69
CA SER A 55 -31.43 -30.83 -4.64
C SER A 55 -32.01 -30.65 -6.04
N ASN A 56 -31.40 -29.79 -6.87
CA ASN A 56 -31.88 -29.47 -8.22
C ASN A 56 -30.69 -29.12 -9.12
N TRP A 57 -30.29 -30.07 -9.97
CA TRP A 57 -29.13 -29.94 -10.85
C TRP A 57 -29.26 -28.79 -11.86
N GLU A 58 -30.47 -28.48 -12.34
CA GLU A 58 -30.73 -27.37 -13.26
C GLU A 58 -30.44 -25.99 -12.62
N LEU A 59 -30.91 -25.77 -11.39
CA LEU A 59 -30.64 -24.53 -10.64
C LEU A 59 -29.16 -24.42 -10.24
N ALA A 60 -28.52 -25.55 -9.91
CA ALA A 60 -27.09 -25.59 -9.61
C ALA A 60 -26.23 -25.16 -10.81
N LEU A 61 -26.55 -25.63 -12.03
CA LEU A 61 -25.84 -25.25 -13.25
C LEU A 61 -25.98 -23.74 -13.57
N LEU A 62 -27.18 -23.17 -13.37
CA LEU A 62 -27.39 -21.73 -13.60
C LEU A 62 -26.50 -20.86 -12.69
N ILE A 63 -26.39 -21.21 -11.41
CA ILE A 63 -25.51 -20.53 -10.44
C ILE A 63 -24.04 -20.76 -10.80
N LEU A 64 -23.67 -21.98 -11.22
CA LEU A 64 -22.32 -22.34 -11.65
C LEU A 64 -21.86 -21.55 -12.89
N VAL A 65 -22.77 -21.15 -13.78
CA VAL A 65 -22.49 -20.29 -14.95
C VAL A 65 -22.47 -18.80 -14.58
N LEU A 66 -23.33 -18.37 -13.66
CA LEU A 66 -23.38 -16.96 -13.22
C LEU A 66 -22.14 -16.56 -12.41
N PHE A 67 -21.64 -17.45 -11.55
CA PHE A 67 -20.46 -17.19 -10.70
C PHE A 67 -19.17 -16.79 -11.47
N PRO A 68 -18.72 -17.52 -12.51
CA PRO A 68 -17.58 -17.12 -13.32
C PRO A 68 -17.87 -15.87 -14.17
N LEU A 69 -19.11 -15.65 -14.63
CA LEU A 69 -19.49 -14.39 -15.29
C LEU A 69 -19.27 -13.19 -14.36
N MET A 70 -19.72 -13.30 -13.11
CA MET A 70 -19.52 -12.29 -12.09
C MET A 70 -18.04 -12.09 -11.79
N GLY A 71 -17.27 -13.17 -11.66
CA GLY A 71 -15.82 -13.16 -11.47
C GLY A 71 -15.05 -12.48 -12.63
N ILE A 72 -15.42 -12.75 -13.87
CA ILE A 72 -14.85 -12.11 -15.07
C ILE A 72 -15.16 -10.61 -15.08
N SER A 73 -16.40 -10.21 -14.76
CA SER A 73 -16.77 -8.79 -14.70
C SER A 73 -15.96 -8.02 -13.64
N GLY A 74 -15.74 -8.64 -12.48
CA GLY A 74 -14.84 -8.13 -11.44
C GLY A 74 -13.40 -8.04 -11.93
N TYR A 75 -12.86 -9.12 -12.52
CA TYR A 75 -11.50 -9.16 -13.05
C TYR A 75 -11.24 -8.08 -14.10
N ILE A 76 -12.16 -7.86 -15.05
CA ILE A 76 -12.09 -6.79 -16.04
C ILE A 76 -12.00 -5.43 -15.34
N ARG A 77 -12.87 -5.16 -14.35
CA ARG A 77 -12.84 -3.90 -13.58
C ARG A 77 -11.51 -3.70 -12.83
N TRP A 78 -11.00 -4.72 -12.16
CA TRP A 78 -9.70 -4.68 -11.47
C TRP A 78 -8.53 -4.43 -12.43
N LYS A 79 -8.56 -5.07 -13.60
CA LYS A 79 -7.57 -4.85 -14.66
C LYS A 79 -7.63 -3.43 -15.20
N SER A 80 -8.83 -2.94 -15.56
CA SER A 80 -9.01 -1.56 -16.03
C SER A 80 -8.55 -0.51 -15.03
N LEU A 81 -8.73 -0.73 -13.72
CA LEU A 81 -8.22 0.18 -12.68
C LEU A 81 -6.68 0.24 -12.68
N LYS A 82 -5.99 -0.90 -12.78
CA LYS A 82 -4.52 -0.94 -12.91
C LYS A 82 -4.06 -0.29 -14.22
N ASP A 83 -4.69 -0.62 -15.33
CA ASP A 83 -4.31 -0.11 -16.66
C ASP A 83 -4.52 1.41 -16.76
N GLN A 84 -5.61 1.94 -16.21
CA GLN A 84 -5.85 3.38 -16.09
C GLN A 84 -4.82 4.09 -15.20
N PHE A 85 -4.47 3.50 -14.06
CA PHE A 85 -3.44 4.06 -13.17
C PHE A 85 -2.09 4.17 -13.90
N TRP A 86 -1.63 3.10 -14.54
CA TRP A 86 -0.37 3.12 -15.29
C TRP A 86 -0.41 4.07 -16.49
N SER A 87 -1.56 4.16 -17.18
CA SER A 87 -1.72 5.10 -18.30
C SER A 87 -1.67 6.57 -17.86
N ARG A 88 -2.14 6.90 -16.64
CA ARG A 88 -2.03 8.27 -16.07
C ARG A 88 -0.59 8.59 -15.71
N VAL A 89 0.06 7.72 -14.92
CA VAL A 89 1.47 7.86 -14.53
C VAL A 89 2.38 8.00 -15.75
N GLU A 90 2.11 7.25 -16.82
CA GLU A 90 2.83 7.38 -18.08
C GLU A 90 2.54 8.70 -18.80
N SER A 91 1.28 9.15 -18.84
CA SER A 91 0.91 10.43 -19.47
C SER A 91 1.61 11.60 -18.81
N ASP A 92 1.61 11.65 -17.47
CA ASP A 92 2.23 12.73 -16.70
C ASP A 92 3.76 12.73 -16.87
N TYR A 93 4.39 11.55 -16.83
CA TYR A 93 5.82 11.42 -17.08
C TYR A 93 6.21 11.75 -18.53
N ASN A 94 5.41 11.32 -19.52
CA ASN A 94 5.65 11.61 -20.92
C ASN A 94 5.41 13.09 -21.24
N ASN A 95 4.47 13.76 -20.58
CA ASN A 95 4.29 15.21 -20.71
C ASN A 95 5.52 15.96 -20.19
N LEU A 96 5.99 15.60 -18.98
CA LEU A 96 7.20 16.17 -18.39
C LEU A 96 8.47 15.86 -19.23
N LYS A 97 8.51 14.70 -19.89
CA LYS A 97 9.58 14.35 -20.84
C LYS A 97 9.48 15.00 -22.21
N ALA A 98 8.29 15.24 -22.74
CA ALA A 98 8.11 15.89 -24.05
C ALA A 98 8.66 17.33 -24.04
N VAL A 99 8.66 17.96 -22.87
CA VAL A 99 9.32 19.26 -22.61
C VAL A 99 10.87 19.15 -22.60
N PHE A 100 11.45 17.96 -22.45
CA PHE A 100 12.88 17.79 -22.11
C PHE A 100 13.69 16.89 -23.05
N ILE A 101 13.19 15.72 -23.49
CA ILE A 101 13.91 14.78 -24.37
C ILE A 101 12.92 13.99 -25.25
N THR A 102 13.07 14.13 -26.57
CA THR A 102 12.38 13.32 -27.60
C THR A 102 12.98 11.91 -27.73
N GLU A 103 12.70 11.00 -26.80
CA GLU A 103 12.97 9.56 -27.03
C GLU A 103 11.99 8.62 -26.29
N LEU A 104 11.54 7.58 -27.00
CA LEU A 104 10.21 6.99 -26.85
C LEU A 104 10.31 5.48 -26.56
N ARG A 105 10.41 5.08 -25.28
CA ARG A 105 10.30 3.67 -24.81
C ARG A 105 10.02 3.52 -23.31
N VAL A 106 9.11 4.33 -22.78
CA VAL A 106 8.99 4.60 -21.34
C VAL A 106 8.26 3.50 -20.53
N LYS A 107 7.16 2.90 -21.03
CA LYS A 107 6.27 1.98 -20.28
C LYS A 107 6.99 0.93 -19.41
N ARG A 108 7.78 0.05 -20.04
CA ARG A 108 8.49 -1.03 -19.33
C ARG A 108 9.64 -0.52 -18.45
N SER A 109 10.25 0.61 -18.83
CA SER A 109 11.33 1.23 -18.05
C SER A 109 10.82 1.76 -16.72
N LEU A 110 9.72 2.54 -16.72
CA LEU A 110 9.08 3.04 -15.50
C LEU A 110 8.60 1.92 -14.60
N GLN A 111 7.94 0.89 -15.14
CA GLN A 111 7.46 -0.22 -14.32
C GLN A 111 8.60 -0.98 -13.64
N CYS A 112 9.72 -1.21 -14.34
CA CYS A 112 10.91 -1.86 -13.77
C CYS A 112 11.62 -0.97 -12.72
N GLN A 113 11.77 0.32 -12.99
CA GLN A 113 12.33 1.28 -12.03
C GLN A 113 11.44 1.41 -10.78
N MET A 114 10.13 1.52 -10.96
CA MET A 114 9.15 1.56 -9.86
C MET A 114 9.19 0.27 -9.02
N GLN A 115 9.25 -0.91 -9.65
CA GLN A 115 9.42 -2.18 -8.92
C GLN A 115 10.73 -2.20 -8.12
N THR A 116 11.82 -1.67 -8.67
CA THR A 116 13.11 -1.56 -7.97
C THR A 116 13.01 -0.65 -6.75
N ILE A 117 12.38 0.53 -6.90
CA ILE A 117 12.13 1.48 -5.82
C ILE A 117 11.26 0.82 -4.74
N LEU A 118 10.09 0.28 -5.10
CA LEU A 118 9.17 -0.40 -4.18
C LEU A 118 9.85 -1.55 -3.42
N THR A 119 10.71 -2.34 -4.08
CA THR A 119 11.47 -3.41 -3.42
C THR A 119 12.43 -2.86 -2.37
N SER A 120 13.15 -1.77 -2.68
CA SER A 120 14.04 -1.12 -1.72
C SER A 120 13.30 -0.40 -0.58
N VAL A 121 12.13 0.20 -0.84
CA VAL A 121 11.27 0.83 0.18
C VAL A 121 10.64 -0.23 1.10
N ASN A 122 10.19 -1.37 0.56
CA ASN A 122 9.67 -2.46 1.37
C ASN A 122 10.74 -3.07 2.29
N LYS A 123 11.98 -3.24 1.81
CA LYS A 123 13.12 -3.64 2.65
C LYS A 123 13.43 -2.60 3.74
N LEU A 124 13.46 -1.31 3.38
CA LEU A 124 13.68 -0.22 4.32
C LEU A 124 12.62 -0.20 5.43
N ARG A 125 11.33 -0.34 5.06
CA ARG A 125 10.22 -0.41 6.01
C ARG A 125 10.35 -1.59 6.97
N GLU A 126 10.81 -2.74 6.50
CA GLU A 126 11.05 -3.91 7.35
C GLU A 126 12.22 -3.67 8.33
N CYS A 127 13.31 -3.03 7.90
CA CYS A 127 14.39 -2.59 8.81
C CYS A 127 13.92 -1.54 9.84
N VAL A 128 13.08 -0.57 9.43
CA VAL A 128 12.48 0.41 10.34
C VAL A 128 11.58 -0.28 11.36
N ARG A 129 10.69 -1.18 10.92
CA ARG A 129 9.80 -1.98 11.78
C ARG A 129 10.60 -2.81 12.80
N GLN A 130 11.74 -3.36 12.41
CA GLN A 130 12.63 -4.09 13.33
C GLN A 130 13.22 -3.17 14.41
N ILE A 131 13.66 -1.96 14.05
CA ILE A 131 14.19 -0.97 15.01
C ILE A 131 13.10 -0.43 15.95
N GLU A 132 11.91 -0.16 15.41
CA GLU A 132 10.76 0.34 16.17
C GLU A 132 10.30 -0.69 17.22
N ASN A 133 10.27 -1.99 16.87
CA ASN A 133 10.00 -3.07 17.84
C ASN A 133 11.09 -3.23 18.92
N LEU A 134 12.30 -2.70 18.71
CA LEU A 134 13.39 -2.71 19.70
C LEU A 134 13.38 -1.46 20.61
N HIS A 135 12.65 -0.41 20.25
CA HIS A 135 12.64 0.89 20.97
C HIS A 135 11.21 1.46 21.08
N PRO A 136 10.37 0.99 22.02
CA PRO A 136 8.97 1.44 22.14
C PRO A 136 8.80 2.90 22.59
N ASN A 137 9.85 3.56 23.11
CA ASN A 137 9.76 4.89 23.71
C ASN A 137 10.78 5.89 23.14
N GLY A 138 10.30 6.84 22.33
CA GLY A 138 10.86 8.21 22.28
C GLY A 138 12.09 8.49 21.39
N ALA A 139 12.53 7.58 20.51
CA ALA A 139 13.58 7.88 19.54
C ALA A 139 13.09 8.87 18.46
N SER A 140 13.95 9.80 18.03
CA SER A 140 13.66 10.72 16.92
C SER A 140 13.61 9.97 15.59
N ASP A 141 12.63 10.28 14.73
CA ASP A 141 12.47 9.71 13.38
C ASP A 141 13.78 9.70 12.56
N GLN A 142 14.61 10.74 12.75
CA GLN A 142 15.93 10.86 12.10
C GLN A 142 16.90 9.75 12.54
N ASP A 143 16.95 9.43 13.83
CA ASP A 143 17.85 8.42 14.40
C ASP A 143 17.39 7.01 14.02
N ILE A 144 16.08 6.73 14.13
CA ILE A 144 15.47 5.48 13.64
C ILE A 144 15.86 5.24 12.17
N MET A 145 15.77 6.28 11.34
CA MET A 145 16.12 6.19 9.93
C MET A 145 17.61 6.02 9.65
N ASN A 146 18.49 6.66 10.43
CA ASN A 146 19.94 6.47 10.30
C ASN A 146 20.35 5.04 10.66
N ARG A 147 19.77 4.48 11.73
CA ARG A 147 19.94 3.07 12.12
C ARG A 147 19.38 2.12 11.05
N ALA A 148 18.21 2.41 10.48
CA ALA A 148 17.59 1.58 9.43
C ALA A 148 18.43 1.56 8.14
N LYS A 149 19.04 2.69 7.77
CA LYS A 149 20.00 2.76 6.65
C LYS A 149 21.27 1.96 6.95
N ALA A 150 21.79 2.00 8.16
CA ALA A 150 22.95 1.19 8.56
C ALA A 150 22.65 -0.32 8.44
N LEU A 151 21.47 -0.78 8.87
CA LEU A 151 21.03 -2.17 8.68
C LEU A 151 20.90 -2.54 7.19
N LEU A 152 20.32 -1.66 6.35
CA LEU A 152 20.26 -1.90 4.90
C LEU A 152 21.63 -2.03 4.25
N MET A 153 22.63 -1.26 4.69
CA MET A 153 23.99 -1.29 4.12
C MET A 153 24.72 -2.61 4.36
N GLN A 154 24.24 -3.44 5.30
CA GLN A 154 24.74 -4.80 5.54
C GLN A 154 24.41 -5.77 4.38
N ASP A 155 23.34 -5.51 3.62
CA ASP A 155 23.01 -6.28 2.41
C ASP A 155 23.98 -5.89 1.27
N LYS A 156 24.64 -6.90 0.69
CA LYS A 156 25.59 -6.76 -0.44
C LYS A 156 25.02 -5.96 -1.62
N LYS A 157 23.70 -5.89 -1.78
CA LYS A 157 23.00 -5.10 -2.80
C LYS A 157 22.97 -3.58 -2.53
N TYR A 158 23.10 -3.16 -1.26
CA TYR A 158 22.95 -1.76 -0.82
C TYR A 158 24.20 -1.22 -0.09
N ASN A 159 25.33 -1.91 -0.17
CA ASN A 159 26.60 -1.53 0.45
C ASN A 159 27.14 -0.13 0.08
N LYS A 160 26.68 0.46 -1.03
CA LYS A 160 26.99 1.85 -1.46
C LYS A 160 26.02 2.90 -0.90
N GLY A 161 25.19 2.55 0.07
CA GLY A 161 24.17 3.43 0.66
C GLY A 161 22.84 3.43 -0.09
N PHE A 162 21.83 4.03 0.55
CA PHE A 162 20.46 4.12 0.02
C PHE A 162 20.34 5.29 -0.98
N LYS A 163 20.28 4.98 -2.28
CA LYS A 163 20.37 6.01 -3.34
C LYS A 163 19.21 7.02 -3.44
N PHE A 164 18.14 6.86 -2.65
CA PHE A 164 16.90 7.64 -2.78
C PHE A 164 16.69 8.65 -1.64
N ASP A 165 17.75 9.08 -0.95
CA ASP A 165 17.67 10.11 0.10
C ASP A 165 16.97 11.40 -0.34
N HIS A 166 17.16 11.81 -1.61
CA HIS A 166 16.50 12.98 -2.20
C HIS A 166 14.98 12.82 -2.40
N VAL A 167 14.47 11.58 -2.45
CA VAL A 167 13.03 11.25 -2.52
C VAL A 167 12.45 10.94 -1.14
N TRP A 168 13.28 10.97 -0.08
CA TRP A 168 12.87 10.62 1.28
C TRP A 168 11.70 11.48 1.79
N SER A 169 11.66 12.76 1.43
CA SER A 169 10.58 13.69 1.76
C SER A 169 9.23 13.29 1.19
N ILE A 170 9.17 12.55 0.09
CA ILE A 170 7.94 12.02 -0.53
C ILE A 170 7.63 10.63 0.04
N LEU A 171 8.67 9.81 0.26
CA LEU A 171 8.52 8.46 0.81
C LEU A 171 8.02 8.45 2.26
N LYS A 172 8.44 9.41 3.09
CA LYS A 172 7.97 9.54 4.49
C LYS A 172 6.45 9.71 4.56
N ASP A 173 5.86 10.46 3.63
CA ASP A 173 4.43 10.80 3.67
C ASP A 173 3.60 9.58 3.25
N ILE A 174 4.04 8.84 2.21
CA ILE A 174 3.47 7.54 1.84
C ILE A 174 3.59 6.53 3.00
N SER A 175 4.70 6.56 3.74
CA SER A 175 4.89 5.71 4.93
C SER A 175 3.90 6.07 6.05
N LYS A 176 3.68 7.38 6.29
CA LYS A 176 2.74 7.86 7.31
C LYS A 176 1.31 7.42 7.00
N PHE A 177 0.88 7.52 5.75
CA PHE A 177 -0.43 6.99 5.29
C PHE A 177 -0.61 5.47 5.49
N SER A 178 0.47 4.68 5.51
CA SER A 178 0.36 3.22 5.69
C SER A 178 0.14 2.80 7.15
N ASN A 179 0.53 3.65 8.12
CA ASN A 179 0.38 3.32 9.54
C ASN A 179 -1.02 3.65 10.07
N ASP A 180 -1.76 4.53 9.39
CA ASP A 180 -3.20 4.78 9.62
C ASP A 180 -4.10 3.63 9.11
N THR A 181 -3.68 2.37 9.28
CA THR A 181 -4.53 1.18 9.04
C THR A 181 -5.43 0.89 10.25
N SER A 182 -6.07 1.94 10.76
CA SER A 182 -7.39 1.80 11.38
C SER A 182 -8.40 2.21 10.31
N PRO A 183 -9.43 1.40 10.01
CA PRO A 183 -10.28 1.64 8.84
C PRO A 183 -10.95 3.00 8.95
N PRO A 184 -10.76 3.92 7.97
CA PRO A 184 -11.36 5.23 8.04
C PRO A 184 -12.88 5.09 7.93
N GLN A 185 -13.57 5.34 9.04
CA GLN A 185 -15.01 5.56 9.05
C GLN A 185 -15.38 6.62 8.02
N LEU A 186 -16.46 6.38 7.29
CA LEU A 186 -17.00 7.27 6.26
C LEU A 186 -17.51 8.60 6.88
N SER A 187 -16.59 9.50 7.20
CA SER A 187 -16.87 10.86 7.67
C SER A 187 -16.54 11.88 6.58
N GLN A 188 -17.59 12.22 5.85
CA GLN A 188 -17.61 13.17 4.74
C GLN A 188 -17.14 14.58 5.16
N ARG A 189 -15.96 15.03 4.70
CA ARG A 189 -15.67 16.47 4.63
C ARG A 189 -14.94 16.89 3.33
N ARG A 190 -15.44 17.98 2.76
CA ARG A 190 -15.12 18.55 1.44
C ARG A 190 -13.99 19.59 1.48
N ARG A 191 -13.26 19.73 0.35
CA ARG A 191 -12.82 21.00 -0.32
C ARG A 191 -11.85 21.92 0.47
N VAL A 192 -11.06 22.84 -0.12
CA VAL A 192 -10.83 23.29 -1.51
C VAL A 192 -9.43 23.93 -1.63
N TYR A 193 -8.91 23.99 -2.86
CA TYR A 193 -7.77 24.75 -3.42
C TYR A 193 -7.43 26.14 -2.85
N ILE A 194 -6.27 26.69 -3.25
CA ILE A 194 -6.25 27.80 -4.23
C ILE A 194 -4.95 27.80 -5.07
N CYS A 195 -5.08 28.32 -6.29
CA CYS A 195 -4.05 28.41 -7.35
C CYS A 195 -3.44 29.82 -7.40
N SER A 196 -2.27 29.97 -8.00
CA SER A 196 -1.78 31.28 -8.45
C SER A 196 -0.97 31.17 -9.76
N SER A 197 -1.58 31.60 -10.86
CA SER A 197 -0.90 32.07 -12.08
C SER A 197 -1.90 32.95 -12.84
N GLN A 198 -1.43 34.13 -13.26
CA GLN A 198 -2.25 35.23 -13.79
C GLN A 198 -1.78 35.58 -15.20
N SER A 199 -2.72 35.82 -16.11
CA SER A 199 -2.48 36.51 -17.38
C SER A 199 -3.79 37.06 -17.97
N ASP A 200 -3.67 38.15 -18.73
CA ASP A 200 -4.73 39.11 -19.05
C ASP A 200 -5.52 38.86 -20.35
N SER A 201 -6.82 39.25 -20.30
CA SER A 201 -7.58 40.02 -21.33
C SER A 201 -7.73 39.50 -22.79
N PRO A 202 -8.57 40.12 -23.67
CA PRO A 202 -9.65 41.10 -23.46
C PRO A 202 -11.04 40.64 -23.96
N GLY A 203 -12.08 41.44 -23.69
CA GLY A 203 -13.49 41.11 -23.91
C GLY A 203 -14.07 41.16 -25.33
N THR A 204 -15.38 40.93 -25.41
CA THR A 204 -16.25 41.28 -26.55
C THR A 204 -17.65 41.61 -26.02
N GLU A 205 -18.27 42.59 -26.67
CA GLU A 205 -19.62 43.15 -26.50
C GLU A 205 -20.73 42.07 -26.70
N SER A 206 -22.03 42.22 -26.38
CA SER A 206 -22.93 43.38 -26.24
C SER A 206 -24.24 42.97 -25.47
N PRO A 207 -25.24 43.86 -25.23
CA PRO A 207 -26.19 43.73 -24.10
C PRO A 207 -27.61 43.22 -24.43
N THR A 208 -28.40 42.89 -23.39
CA THR A 208 -29.86 43.17 -23.29
C THR A 208 -30.34 43.19 -21.83
N SER A 209 -31.23 44.16 -21.53
CA SER A 209 -31.78 44.64 -20.24
C SER A 209 -32.84 43.72 -19.57
N PRO A 210 -33.68 44.18 -18.60
CA PRO A 210 -33.39 44.71 -17.25
C PRO A 210 -34.27 44.06 -16.13
N ASN A 211 -34.04 44.40 -14.85
CA ASN A 211 -34.99 44.46 -13.70
C ASN A 211 -34.15 44.85 -12.45
N LEU A 212 -34.23 46.00 -11.77
CA LEU A 212 -35.33 46.85 -11.26
C LEU A 212 -36.00 46.36 -9.96
N ALA A 213 -35.33 46.63 -8.83
CA ALA A 213 -35.85 46.94 -7.48
C ALA A 213 -34.62 47.42 -6.65
N SER A 214 -34.56 48.56 -5.94
CA SER A 214 -35.36 48.99 -4.78
C SER A 214 -35.36 47.91 -3.67
N SER A 215 -35.09 48.16 -2.39
CA SER A 215 -34.70 49.37 -1.65
C SER A 215 -34.12 48.96 -0.28
N ASN A 216 -33.37 49.80 0.43
CA ASN A 216 -32.91 51.16 0.16
C ASN A 216 -31.39 51.21 0.23
#